data_AF-A0A7C7TFD6-F1
#
_entry.id   AF-A0A7C7TFD6-F1
#
_cell.length_a   1.000
_cell.length_b   1.000
_cell.length_c   1.000
_cell.angle_alpha   90.00
_cell.angle_beta   90.00
_cell.angle_gamma   90.00
#
_symmetry.space_group_name_H-M   'P 1'
#
loop_
_entity.id
_entity.type
_entity.pdbx_description
1 polymer ?
#
loop_
_entity_poly.entity_id
_entity_poly.type
_entity_poly.pdbx_seq_one_letter_code
_entity_poly.pdbx_strand_id
1 'polypeptide(L)'
;MFKRHIHLLSTWNYIRDLEWCINATKFSLLMSCCNVIIYNFPVILFTANNLDYLSLNGVLIIATVVIVIFIVTSLFLLVLCILSFNLAKLFCLLVALCNSIALYFVITYRVVLDTTMMSNVFNTNLTEATSYWHYKMILYLIMLGVIPSIFIYKFRINKVKIINLFLQSFVLIVVLISWTYLNANKLLWIDKYSSRLGARIMPWSYIGNTIRLQQLKHKYSSNQELLPPAQLEENDEKTITILVIGEAARAENFSLYGYNRPTNSLLEKQGVIALDNTVSCATYTTLSLRCILSHK
;
A
#
# COMPACT_ATOMS: atom_id res chain seq x y z
N MET A 1 50.11 5.52 11.23
CA MET A 1 48.62 5.51 11.24
C MET A 1 47.98 6.38 10.14
N PHE A 2 48.65 7.41 9.60
CA PHE A 2 48.08 8.32 8.57
C PHE A 2 47.93 7.74 7.14
N LYS A 3 48.76 6.78 6.72
CA LYS A 3 48.71 6.20 5.35
C LYS A 3 47.49 5.32 5.06
N ARG A 4 46.83 4.77 6.09
CA ARG A 4 45.66 3.88 5.92
C ARG A 4 44.36 4.66 5.67
N HIS A 5 44.27 5.91 6.13
CA HIS A 5 43.13 6.78 5.85
C HIS A 5 43.11 7.33 4.42
N ILE A 6 44.28 7.55 3.81
CA ILE A 6 44.39 8.07 2.43
C ILE A 6 43.93 7.03 1.41
N HIS A 7 44.18 5.74 1.64
CA HIS A 7 43.71 4.68 0.75
C HIS A 7 42.18 4.50 0.79
N LEU A 8 41.56 4.63 1.96
CA LEU A 8 40.10 4.55 2.10
C LEU A 8 39.40 5.73 1.39
N LEU A 9 39.96 6.95 1.50
CA LEU A 9 39.47 8.14 0.79
C LEU A 9 39.62 8.02 -0.74
N SER A 10 40.73 7.44 -1.21
CA SER A 10 40.97 7.16 -2.63
C SER A 10 39.97 6.15 -3.20
N THR A 11 39.67 5.07 -2.48
CA THR A 11 38.65 4.08 -2.91
C THR A 11 37.23 4.65 -2.89
N TRP A 12 36.93 5.53 -1.93
CA TRP A 12 35.62 6.17 -1.83
C TRP A 12 35.38 7.16 -2.98
N ASN A 13 36.43 7.89 -3.40
CA ASN A 13 36.38 8.74 -4.59
C ASN A 13 36.22 7.93 -5.89
N TYR A 14 36.90 6.78 -6.02
CA TYR A 14 36.73 5.90 -7.19
C TYR A 14 35.31 5.32 -7.31
N ILE A 15 34.68 4.97 -6.18
CA ILE A 15 33.29 4.49 -6.13
C ILE A 15 32.28 5.63 -6.39
N ARG A 16 32.66 6.88 -6.10
CA ARG A 16 31.86 8.09 -6.39
C ARG A 16 31.87 8.44 -7.87
N ASP A 17 32.98 8.18 -8.56
CA ASP A 17 33.20 8.60 -9.96
C ASP A 17 32.81 7.50 -10.99
N LEU A 18 32.33 6.33 -10.55
CA LEU A 18 31.74 5.32 -11.43
C LEU A 18 30.31 5.72 -11.86
N GLU A 19 30.20 6.59 -12.88
CA GLU A 19 28.93 6.85 -13.56
C GLU A 19 28.60 5.71 -14.53
N TRP A 20 27.48 5.01 -14.29
CA TRP A 20 27.05 3.92 -15.17
C TRP A 20 26.13 4.46 -16.25
N CYS A 21 26.60 4.46 -17.49
CA CYS A 21 25.81 4.92 -18.64
C CYS A 21 24.81 3.84 -19.06
N ILE A 22 23.51 4.19 -19.07
CA ILE A 22 22.44 3.29 -19.50
C ILE A 22 21.45 4.03 -20.41
N ASN A 23 20.97 3.35 -21.45
CA ASN A 23 19.93 3.89 -22.33
C ASN A 23 18.60 3.96 -21.56
N ALA A 24 17.80 5.00 -21.81
CA ALA A 24 16.48 5.17 -21.17
C ALA A 24 15.56 3.93 -21.27
N THR A 25 15.60 3.26 -22.42
CA THR A 25 14.86 2.03 -22.69
C THR A 25 15.25 0.87 -21.76
N LYS A 26 16.56 0.65 -21.60
CA LYS A 26 17.13 -0.37 -20.71
C LYS A 26 16.94 0.00 -19.25
N PHE A 27 17.05 1.29 -18.92
CA PHE A 27 16.79 1.80 -17.57
C PHE A 27 15.36 1.50 -17.12
N SER A 28 14.35 1.80 -17.95
CA SER A 28 12.94 1.52 -17.63
C SER A 28 12.69 0.03 -17.38
N LEU A 29 13.20 -0.84 -18.26
CA LEU A 29 13.05 -2.29 -18.10
C LEU A 29 13.76 -2.83 -16.85
N LEU A 30 14.99 -2.36 -16.60
CA LEU A 30 15.77 -2.77 -15.43
C LEU A 30 15.06 -2.37 -14.14
N MET A 31 14.62 -1.12 -14.01
CA MET A 31 13.94 -0.62 -12.82
C MET A 31 12.60 -1.33 -12.59
N SER A 32 11.87 -1.63 -13.66
CA SER A 32 10.62 -2.39 -13.57
C SER A 32 10.86 -3.83 -13.12
N CYS A 33 11.93 -4.47 -13.60
CA CYS A 33 12.32 -5.81 -13.18
C CYS A 33 12.69 -5.82 -11.68
N CYS A 34 13.54 -4.87 -11.25
CA CYS A 34 13.87 -4.70 -9.84
C CYS A 34 12.63 -4.45 -8.98
N ASN A 35 11.68 -3.63 -9.45
CA ASN A 35 10.46 -3.35 -8.71
C ASN A 35 9.58 -4.60 -8.51
N VAL A 36 9.49 -5.43 -9.54
CA VAL A 36 8.74 -6.69 -9.48
C VAL A 36 9.39 -7.67 -8.50
N ILE A 37 10.71 -7.88 -8.61
CA ILE A 37 11.44 -8.86 -7.81
C ILE A 37 11.49 -8.43 -6.33
N ILE A 38 11.80 -7.16 -6.07
CA ILE A 38 12.10 -6.69 -4.71
C ILE A 38 10.81 -6.36 -3.97
N TYR A 39 9.89 -5.61 -4.59
CA TYR A 39 8.74 -5.05 -3.87
C TYR A 39 7.44 -5.80 -4.08
N ASN A 40 7.26 -6.50 -5.21
CA ASN A 40 5.97 -7.15 -5.52
C ASN A 40 5.89 -8.62 -5.06
N PHE A 41 6.86 -9.11 -4.29
CA PHE A 41 6.80 -10.43 -3.67
C PHE A 41 5.51 -10.70 -2.87
N PRO A 42 4.93 -9.75 -2.10
CA PRO A 42 3.67 -10.00 -1.38
C PRO A 42 2.48 -10.30 -2.29
N VAL A 43 2.48 -9.77 -3.53
CA VAL A 43 1.45 -10.08 -4.53
C VAL A 43 1.59 -11.52 -4.98
N ILE A 44 2.83 -11.96 -5.26
CA ILE A 44 3.14 -13.33 -5.67
C ILE A 44 2.79 -14.33 -4.56
N LEU A 45 3.09 -13.98 -3.30
CA LEU A 45 2.72 -14.81 -2.16
C LEU A 45 1.19 -14.90 -2.00
N PHE A 46 0.48 -13.78 -2.19
CA PHE A 46 -0.98 -13.76 -2.12
C PHE A 46 -1.61 -14.62 -3.23
N THR A 47 -1.11 -14.52 -4.47
CA THR A 47 -1.62 -15.36 -5.58
C THR A 47 -1.32 -16.83 -5.34
N ALA A 48 -0.11 -17.18 -4.90
CA ALA A 48 0.28 -18.56 -4.61
C ALA A 48 -0.54 -19.19 -3.47
N ASN A 49 -0.92 -18.43 -2.44
CA ASN A 49 -1.72 -18.95 -1.32
C ASN A 49 -3.21 -19.13 -1.64
N ASN A 50 -3.71 -18.51 -2.72
CA ASN A 50 -5.12 -18.58 -3.13
C ASN A 50 -5.34 -19.46 -4.38
N LEU A 51 -4.29 -20.18 -4.81
CA LEU A 51 -4.29 -21.04 -5.99
C LEU A 51 -3.51 -22.32 -5.69
N ASP A 52 -3.86 -23.41 -6.37
CA ASP A 52 -2.98 -24.58 -6.42
C ASP A 52 -1.77 -24.26 -7.30
N TYR A 53 -0.71 -23.73 -6.68
CA TYR A 53 0.51 -23.29 -7.37
C TYR A 53 1.28 -24.43 -8.04
N LEU A 54 0.98 -25.69 -7.71
CA LEU A 54 1.52 -26.89 -8.36
C LEU A 54 0.86 -27.17 -9.72
N SER A 55 -0.30 -26.57 -10.00
CA SER A 55 -0.98 -26.71 -11.29
C SER A 55 -0.37 -25.77 -12.35
N LEU A 56 -0.33 -26.22 -13.61
CA LEU A 56 0.07 -25.39 -14.75
C LEU A 56 -0.76 -24.10 -14.84
N ASN A 57 -2.05 -24.17 -14.51
CA ASN A 57 -2.93 -23.00 -14.49
C ASN A 57 -2.53 -22.00 -13.40
N GLY A 58 -2.19 -22.46 -12.20
CA GLY A 58 -1.71 -21.60 -11.11
C GLY A 58 -0.43 -20.86 -11.49
N VAL A 59 0.54 -21.57 -12.07
CA VAL A 59 1.81 -20.98 -12.54
C VAL A 59 1.55 -19.91 -13.62
N LEU A 60 0.67 -20.18 -14.59
CA LEU A 60 0.32 -19.22 -15.64
C LEU A 60 -0.38 -17.97 -15.11
N ILE A 61 -1.23 -18.10 -14.08
CA ILE A 61 -1.87 -16.94 -13.42
C ILE A 61 -0.80 -16.08 -12.74
N ILE A 62 0.11 -16.69 -11.98
CA ILE A 62 1.21 -15.99 -11.30
C ILE A 62 2.09 -15.27 -12.34
N ALA A 63 2.48 -15.96 -13.41
CA ALA A 63 3.25 -15.38 -14.50
C ALA A 63 2.52 -14.19 -15.14
N THR A 64 1.20 -14.31 -15.36
CA THR A 64 0.39 -13.23 -15.92
C THR A 64 0.37 -12.00 -15.01
N VAL A 65 0.17 -12.18 -13.70
CA VAL A 65 0.20 -11.07 -12.74
C VAL A 65 1.57 -10.39 -12.74
N VAL A 66 2.66 -11.15 -12.73
CA VAL A 66 4.04 -10.64 -12.76
C VAL A 66 4.31 -9.87 -14.05
N ILE A 67 3.94 -10.42 -15.21
CA ILE A 67 4.13 -9.80 -16.52
C ILE A 67 3.32 -8.50 -16.64
N VAL A 68 2.07 -8.48 -16.17
CA VAL A 68 1.24 -7.27 -16.18
C VAL A 68 1.88 -6.18 -15.33
N ILE A 69 2.32 -6.49 -14.11
CA ILE A 69 2.98 -5.50 -13.23
C ILE A 69 4.27 -4.98 -13.87
N PHE A 70 5.07 -5.88 -14.46
CA PHE A 70 6.31 -5.52 -15.15
C PHE A 70 6.05 -4.58 -16.32
N ILE A 71 5.11 -4.93 -17.20
CA ILE A 71 4.83 -4.15 -18.41
C ILE A 71 4.21 -2.80 -18.06
N VAL A 72 3.22 -2.75 -17.16
CA VAL A 72 2.57 -1.50 -16.74
C VAL A 72 3.59 -0.55 -16.12
N THR A 73 4.46 -1.06 -15.24
CA THR A 73 5.52 -0.24 -14.64
C THR A 73 6.53 0.26 -15.69
N SER A 74 6.90 -0.60 -16.64
CA SER A 74 7.82 -0.24 -17.72
C SER A 74 7.24 0.83 -18.63
N LEU A 75 5.96 0.69 -19.01
CA LEU A 75 5.23 1.66 -19.82
C LEU A 75 5.16 3.02 -19.14
N PHE A 76 4.82 3.03 -17.85
CA PHE A 76 4.77 4.27 -17.08
C PHE A 76 6.13 4.98 -17.02
N LEU A 77 7.21 4.23 -16.75
CA LEU A 77 8.56 4.78 -16.74
C LEU A 77 9.01 5.28 -18.11
N LEU A 78 8.60 4.64 -19.21
CA LEU A 78 8.86 5.13 -20.57
C LEU A 78 8.12 6.45 -20.83
N VAL A 79 6.86 6.57 -20.41
CA VAL A 79 6.12 7.84 -20.48
C VAL A 79 6.82 8.95 -19.69
N LEU A 80 7.29 8.65 -18.47
CA LEU A 80 8.09 9.61 -17.72
C LEU A 80 9.40 9.96 -18.42
N CYS A 81 10.08 9.01 -19.07
CA CYS A 81 11.30 9.28 -19.84
C CYS A 81 11.03 10.16 -21.08
N ILE A 82 9.85 10.06 -21.70
CA ILE A 82 9.44 10.96 -22.79
C ILE A 82 9.29 12.39 -22.26
N LEU A 83 8.72 12.57 -21.07
CA LEU A 83 8.54 13.88 -20.45
C LEU A 83 9.88 14.46 -19.94
N SER A 84 10.60 13.71 -19.12
CA SER A 84 11.92 14.08 -18.59
C SER A 84 12.63 12.90 -17.94
N PHE A 85 13.89 12.65 -18.32
CA PHE A 85 14.74 11.62 -17.70
C PHE A 85 14.98 11.88 -16.21
N ASN A 86 15.06 13.14 -15.80
CA ASN A 86 15.23 13.51 -14.39
C ASN A 86 13.96 13.19 -13.59
N LEU A 87 12.79 13.34 -14.19
CA LEU A 87 11.52 13.00 -13.56
C LEU A 87 11.38 11.48 -13.38
N ALA A 88 11.74 10.69 -14.40
CA ALA A 88 11.76 9.24 -14.29
C ALA A 88 12.72 8.76 -13.19
N LYS A 89 13.94 9.33 -13.12
CA LYS A 89 14.90 9.04 -12.04
C LYS A 89 14.35 9.43 -10.68
N LEU A 90 13.81 10.64 -10.53
CA LEU A 90 13.21 11.12 -9.28
C LEU A 90 12.07 10.23 -8.81
N PHE A 91 11.20 9.81 -9.73
CA PHE A 91 10.11 8.88 -9.43
C PHE A 91 10.64 7.55 -8.88
N CYS A 92 11.63 6.94 -9.53
CA CYS A 92 12.23 5.69 -9.04
C CYS A 92 12.85 5.83 -7.63
N LEU A 93 13.50 6.97 -7.34
CA LEU A 93 14.08 7.24 -6.02
C LEU A 93 13.00 7.32 -4.93
N LEU A 94 11.95 8.12 -5.17
CA LEU A 94 10.85 8.26 -4.22
C LEU A 94 10.09 6.94 -4.02
N VAL A 95 9.84 6.22 -5.12
CA VAL A 95 9.17 4.92 -5.07
C VAL A 95 10.00 3.88 -4.32
N ALA A 96 11.33 3.84 -4.48
CA ALA A 96 12.17 2.91 -3.73
C ALA A 96 12.04 3.13 -2.21
N LEU A 97 12.06 4.39 -1.76
CA LEU A 97 11.88 4.74 -0.35
C LEU A 97 10.48 4.39 0.14
N CYS A 98 9.43 4.83 -0.56
CA CYS A 98 8.05 4.53 -0.17
C CYS A 98 7.74 3.04 -0.19
N ASN A 99 8.19 2.30 -1.22
CA ASN A 99 8.02 0.86 -1.30
C ASN A 99 8.72 0.13 -0.16
N SER A 100 9.89 0.60 0.30
CA SER A 100 10.58 -0.03 1.44
C SER A 100 9.76 0.03 2.73
N ILE A 101 9.12 1.17 2.99
CA ILE A 101 8.24 1.38 4.14
C ILE A 101 6.95 0.57 3.96
N ALA A 102 6.32 0.68 2.79
CA ALA A 102 5.11 -0.06 2.45
C ALA A 102 5.30 -1.58 2.59
N LEU A 103 6.42 -2.11 2.09
CA LEU A 103 6.76 -3.52 2.17
C LEU A 103 6.94 -3.98 3.62
N TYR A 104 7.56 -3.17 4.48
CA TYR A 104 7.67 -3.46 5.91
C TYR A 104 6.29 -3.65 6.56
N PHE A 105 5.34 -2.74 6.29
CA PHE A 105 3.98 -2.85 6.84
C PHE A 105 3.19 -4.02 6.26
N VAL A 106 3.33 -4.29 4.96
CA VAL A 106 2.68 -5.42 4.29
C VAL A 106 3.21 -6.76 4.79
N ILE A 107 4.53 -6.89 5.02
CA ILE A 107 5.13 -8.14 5.49
C ILE A 107 4.90 -8.34 6.98
N THR A 108 5.21 -7.33 7.81
CA THR A 108 5.24 -7.47 9.28
C THR A 108 3.84 -7.42 9.88
N TYR A 109 3.01 -6.49 9.42
CA TYR A 109 1.67 -6.27 9.99
C TYR A 109 0.54 -6.82 9.10
N ARG A 110 0.89 -7.45 7.96
CA ARG A 110 -0.07 -8.00 6.99
C ARG A 110 -1.10 -6.97 6.50
N VAL A 111 -0.69 -5.69 6.49
CA VAL A 111 -1.53 -4.58 6.04
C VAL A 111 -1.85 -4.71 4.56
N VAL A 112 -3.07 -4.31 4.19
CA VAL A 112 -3.53 -4.18 2.80
C VAL A 112 -3.62 -2.69 2.48
N LEU A 113 -2.90 -2.23 1.44
CA LEU A 113 -2.78 -0.80 1.11
C LEU A 113 -3.96 -0.34 0.24
N ASP A 114 -5.18 -0.52 0.74
CA ASP A 114 -6.42 -0.09 0.09
C ASP A 114 -6.76 1.38 0.42
N THR A 115 -7.91 1.86 -0.07
CA THR A 115 -8.39 3.22 0.19
C THR A 115 -8.59 3.51 1.68
N THR A 116 -8.97 2.51 2.47
CA THR A 116 -9.21 2.66 3.90
C THR A 116 -7.89 2.81 4.65
N MET A 117 -6.88 2.01 4.29
CA MET A 117 -5.55 2.15 4.87
C MET A 117 -4.92 3.50 4.54
N MET A 118 -5.08 4.01 3.31
CA MET A 118 -4.63 5.36 2.96
C MET A 118 -5.36 6.41 3.81
N SER A 119 -6.67 6.23 4.06
CA SER A 119 -7.41 7.11 4.98
C SER A 119 -6.84 7.09 6.39
N ASN A 120 -6.44 5.92 6.91
CA ASN A 120 -5.80 5.84 8.22
C ASN A 120 -4.46 6.59 8.23
N VAL A 121 -3.61 6.39 7.20
CA VAL A 121 -2.32 7.09 7.08
C VAL A 121 -2.49 8.61 7.05
N PHE A 122 -3.49 9.14 6.35
CA PHE A 122 -3.71 10.60 6.25
C PHE A 122 -4.42 11.21 7.46
N ASN A 123 -5.07 10.43 8.33
CA ASN A 123 -5.79 10.93 9.50
C ASN A 123 -5.12 10.54 10.84
N THR A 124 -3.99 9.84 10.81
CA THR A 124 -3.30 9.37 12.02
C THR A 124 -2.61 10.52 12.76
N ASN A 125 -2.46 10.38 14.08
CA ASN A 125 -1.74 11.33 14.93
C ASN A 125 -0.31 10.86 15.22
N LEU A 126 0.58 11.76 15.65
CA LEU A 126 1.98 11.43 15.94
C LEU A 126 2.14 10.35 17.03
N THR A 127 1.29 10.37 18.05
CA THR A 127 1.29 9.36 19.13
C THR A 127 0.91 7.98 18.62
N GLU A 128 -0.06 7.90 17.70
CA GLU A 128 -0.45 6.65 17.05
C GLU A 128 0.66 6.16 16.12
N ALA A 129 1.21 7.03 15.27
CA ALA A 129 2.26 6.67 14.33
C ALA A 129 3.55 6.18 15.01
N THR A 130 3.95 6.82 16.11
CA THR A 130 5.18 6.45 16.85
C THR A 130 5.06 5.09 17.55
N SER A 131 3.85 4.65 17.88
CA SER A 131 3.62 3.31 18.46
C SER A 131 4.02 2.15 17.52
N TYR A 132 4.04 2.41 16.20
CA TYR A 132 4.47 1.44 15.19
C TYR A 132 5.98 1.45 14.91
N TRP A 133 6.73 2.28 15.64
CA TRP A 133 8.17 2.38 15.44
C TRP A 133 8.88 1.10 15.90
N HIS A 134 9.71 0.55 15.02
CA HIS A 134 10.54 -0.61 15.33
C HIS A 134 11.84 -0.56 14.51
N TYR A 135 12.96 -1.01 15.10
CA TYR A 135 14.27 -1.00 14.43
C TYR A 135 14.30 -1.77 13.09
N LYS A 136 13.39 -2.74 12.89
CA LYS A 136 13.28 -3.52 11.65
C LYS A 136 12.83 -2.63 10.50
N MET A 137 11.97 -1.64 10.76
CA MET A 137 11.56 -0.67 9.75
C MET A 137 12.77 0.09 9.18
N ILE A 138 13.72 0.48 10.05
CA ILE A 138 14.95 1.16 9.63
C ILE A 138 15.81 0.23 8.75
N LEU A 139 15.91 -1.05 9.12
CA LEU A 139 16.64 -2.03 8.30
C LEU A 139 16.02 -2.17 6.90
N TYR A 140 14.68 -2.26 6.81
CA TYR A 140 13.98 -2.28 5.52
C TYR A 140 14.22 -1.00 4.71
N LEU A 141 14.13 0.16 5.36
CA LEU A 141 14.37 1.45 4.72
C LEU A 141 15.80 1.57 4.17
N ILE A 142 16.80 1.13 4.93
CA ILE A 142 18.20 1.17 4.47
C ILE A 142 18.41 0.17 3.34
N MET A 143 18.06 -1.10 3.54
CA MET A 143 18.39 -2.19 2.61
C MET A 143 17.59 -2.13 1.32
N LEU A 144 16.31 -1.79 1.40
CA LEU A 144 15.39 -1.82 0.27
C LEU A 144 14.97 -0.43 -0.20
N GLY A 145 15.37 0.65 0.48
CA GLY A 145 15.08 2.03 0.07
C GLY A 145 16.34 2.80 -0.27
N VAL A 146 17.21 3.03 0.72
CA VAL A 146 18.41 3.88 0.59
C VAL A 146 19.45 3.24 -0.34
N ILE A 147 19.78 1.95 -0.15
CA ILE A 147 20.76 1.27 -0.99
C ILE A 147 20.32 1.27 -2.48
N PRO A 148 19.10 0.82 -2.84
CA PRO A 148 18.60 0.92 -4.21
C PRO A 148 18.60 2.37 -4.73
N SER A 149 18.23 3.34 -3.90
CA SER A 149 18.26 4.76 -4.28
C SER A 149 19.66 5.25 -4.64
N ILE A 150 20.69 4.84 -3.91
CA ILE A 150 22.08 5.19 -4.23
C ILE A 150 22.47 4.59 -5.59
N PHE A 151 22.10 3.33 -5.87
CA PHE A 151 22.34 2.72 -7.18
C PHE A 151 21.61 3.47 -8.30
N ILE A 152 20.33 3.80 -8.12
CA ILE A 152 19.52 4.57 -9.09
C ILE A 152 20.16 5.93 -9.37
N TYR A 153 20.66 6.61 -8.33
CA TYR A 153 21.28 7.93 -8.46
C TYR A 153 22.54 7.88 -9.35
N LYS A 154 23.38 6.85 -9.20
CA LYS A 154 24.63 6.67 -9.96
C LYS A 154 24.44 6.37 -11.46
N PHE A 155 23.26 5.93 -11.88
CA PHE A 155 23.00 5.70 -13.30
C PHE A 155 22.88 7.01 -14.08
N ARG A 156 23.68 7.20 -15.12
CA ARG A 156 23.51 8.28 -16.07
C ARG A 156 22.64 7.81 -17.24
N ILE A 157 21.48 8.43 -17.40
CA ILE A 157 20.53 8.08 -18.45
C ILE A 157 20.92 8.79 -19.74
N ASN A 158 21.31 8.00 -20.75
CA ASN A 158 21.64 8.52 -22.07
C ASN A 158 20.37 8.87 -22.83
N LYS A 159 20.40 10.03 -23.50
CA LYS A 159 19.30 10.50 -24.35
C LYS A 159 19.10 9.50 -25.50
N VAL A 160 17.85 9.08 -25.69
CA VAL A 160 17.44 8.24 -26.81
C VAL A 160 16.48 9.06 -27.69
N LYS A 161 16.46 8.80 -28.99
CA LYS A 161 15.47 9.38 -29.89
C LYS A 161 14.07 9.01 -29.40
N ILE A 162 13.17 9.99 -29.34
CA ILE A 162 11.79 9.82 -28.87
C ILE A 162 11.06 8.70 -29.64
N ILE A 163 11.34 8.55 -30.94
CA ILE A 163 10.75 7.49 -31.76
C ILE A 163 11.05 6.08 -31.24
N ASN A 164 12.24 5.85 -30.67
CA ASN A 164 12.59 4.55 -30.10
C ASN A 164 11.84 4.29 -28.78
N LEU A 165 11.53 5.35 -28.02
CA LEU A 165 10.69 5.23 -26.82
C LEU A 165 9.26 4.85 -27.21
N PHE A 166 8.69 5.50 -28.24
CA PHE A 166 7.38 5.14 -28.77
C PHE A 166 7.33 3.73 -29.33
N LEU A 167 8.32 3.33 -30.13
CA LEU A 167 8.41 1.97 -30.67
C LEU A 167 8.46 0.92 -29.55
N GLN A 168 9.26 1.16 -28.51
CA GLN A 168 9.30 0.24 -27.37
C GLN A 168 7.98 0.19 -26.60
N SER A 169 7.35 1.35 -26.36
CA SER A 169 6.02 1.39 -25.73
C SER A 169 4.98 0.63 -26.55
N PHE A 170 5.00 0.79 -27.88
CA PHE A 170 4.14 0.06 -28.80
C PHE A 170 4.38 -1.45 -28.71
N VAL A 171 5.64 -1.89 -28.75
CA VAL A 171 6.00 -3.32 -28.59
C VAL A 171 5.49 -3.87 -27.25
N LEU A 172 5.68 -3.14 -26.15
CA LEU A 172 5.21 -3.55 -24.83
C LEU A 172 3.68 -3.65 -24.75
N ILE A 173 2.95 -2.74 -25.39
CA ILE A 173 1.48 -2.78 -25.47
C ILE A 173 1.02 -3.99 -26.29
N VAL A 174 1.64 -4.24 -27.45
CA VAL A 174 1.32 -5.42 -28.27
C VAL A 174 1.59 -6.70 -27.49
N VAL A 175 2.73 -6.81 -26.82
CA VAL A 175 3.07 -7.97 -25.97
C VAL A 175 2.05 -8.15 -24.85
N LEU A 176 1.63 -7.06 -24.19
CA LEU A 176 0.63 -7.11 -23.14
C LEU A 176 -0.71 -7.63 -23.67
N ILE A 177 -1.20 -7.07 -24.78
CA ILE A 177 -2.47 -7.47 -25.40
C ILE A 177 -2.41 -8.91 -25.89
N SER A 178 -1.33 -9.31 -26.56
CA SER A 178 -1.16 -10.70 -27.01
C SER A 178 -1.10 -11.67 -25.83
N TRP A 179 -0.36 -11.34 -24.77
CA TRP A 179 -0.25 -12.19 -23.59
C TRP A 179 -1.59 -12.34 -22.86
N THR A 180 -2.32 -11.25 -22.65
CA THR A 180 -3.62 -11.29 -21.98
C THR A 180 -4.68 -11.99 -22.83
N TYR A 181 -4.65 -11.83 -24.15
CA TYR A 181 -5.54 -12.55 -25.06
C TYR A 181 -5.34 -14.07 -24.98
N LEU A 182 -4.09 -14.54 -25.03
CA LEU A 182 -3.76 -15.98 -24.88
C LEU A 182 -4.15 -16.52 -23.49
N ASN A 183 -4.28 -15.65 -22.50
CA ASN A 183 -4.60 -16.00 -21.11
C ASN A 183 -5.96 -15.47 -20.64
N ALA A 184 -6.90 -15.17 -21.54
CA ALA A 184 -8.16 -14.52 -21.21
C ALA A 184 -8.98 -15.25 -20.13
N ASN A 185 -9.04 -16.59 -20.19
CA ASN A 185 -9.76 -17.40 -19.18
C ASN A 185 -9.20 -17.23 -17.76
N LYS A 186 -7.91 -16.93 -17.65
CA LYS A 186 -7.20 -16.73 -16.38
C LYS A 186 -7.42 -15.32 -15.83
N LEU A 187 -7.78 -14.38 -16.70
CA LEU A 187 -8.11 -13.01 -16.32
C LEU A 187 -9.37 -12.95 -15.46
N LEU A 188 -10.30 -13.89 -15.59
CA LEU A 188 -11.48 -14.00 -14.73
C LEU A 188 -11.12 -14.17 -13.25
N TRP A 189 -10.05 -14.94 -12.96
CA TRP A 189 -9.55 -15.06 -11.60
C TRP A 189 -8.96 -13.73 -11.11
N ILE A 190 -8.16 -13.07 -11.96
CA ILE A 190 -7.55 -11.78 -11.64
C ILE A 190 -8.64 -10.73 -11.37
N ASP A 191 -9.72 -10.72 -12.15
CA ASP A 191 -10.85 -9.82 -11.98
C ASP A 191 -11.59 -10.06 -10.66
N LYS A 192 -11.88 -11.32 -10.33
CA LYS A 192 -12.48 -11.72 -9.05
C LYS A 192 -11.69 -11.21 -7.83
N TYR A 193 -10.36 -11.17 -7.93
CA TYR A 193 -9.47 -10.72 -6.86
C TYR A 193 -8.88 -9.32 -7.10
N SER A 194 -9.40 -8.56 -8.07
CA SER A 194 -8.80 -7.32 -8.57
C SER A 194 -8.57 -6.27 -7.48
N SER A 195 -9.55 -6.07 -6.59
CA SER A 195 -9.43 -5.14 -5.46
C SER A 195 -8.32 -5.53 -4.48
N ARG A 196 -8.23 -6.83 -4.15
CA ARG A 196 -7.22 -7.37 -3.22
C ARG A 196 -5.82 -7.37 -3.84
N LEU A 197 -5.71 -7.64 -5.14
CA LEU A 197 -4.46 -7.57 -5.88
C LEU A 197 -4.00 -6.11 -6.02
N GLY A 198 -4.89 -5.21 -6.46
CA GLY A 198 -4.61 -3.79 -6.63
C GLY A 198 -4.09 -3.12 -5.35
N ALA A 199 -4.63 -3.50 -4.19
CA ALA A 199 -4.17 -2.99 -2.89
C ALA A 199 -2.82 -3.56 -2.41
N ARG A 200 -2.19 -4.47 -3.16
CA ARG A 200 -0.88 -5.07 -2.83
C ARG A 200 0.22 -4.76 -3.85
N ILE A 201 -0.15 -4.37 -5.07
CA ILE A 201 0.81 -4.08 -6.14
C ILE A 201 1.55 -2.77 -5.84
N MET A 202 2.85 -2.81 -5.64
CA MET A 202 3.67 -1.63 -5.35
C MET A 202 4.35 -1.07 -6.61
N PRO A 203 4.38 0.27 -6.80
CA PRO A 203 3.85 1.33 -5.93
C PRO A 203 2.37 1.69 -6.17
N TRP A 204 1.71 1.01 -7.11
CA TRP A 204 0.39 1.39 -7.62
C TRP A 204 -0.72 1.37 -6.57
N SER A 205 -0.60 0.53 -5.54
CA SER A 205 -1.54 0.37 -4.46
C SER A 205 -1.75 1.67 -3.70
N TYR A 206 -0.70 2.20 -3.05
CA TYR A 206 -0.82 3.41 -2.26
C TYR A 206 -0.98 4.66 -3.13
N ILE A 207 -0.40 4.71 -4.34
CA ILE A 207 -0.60 5.85 -5.26
C ILE A 207 -2.06 5.90 -5.73
N GLY A 208 -2.56 4.81 -6.32
CA GLY A 208 -3.90 4.75 -6.88
C GLY A 208 -4.99 4.87 -5.82
N ASN A 209 -4.81 4.24 -4.65
CA ASN A 209 -5.77 4.33 -3.56
C ASN A 209 -5.76 5.70 -2.86
N THR A 210 -4.64 6.42 -2.87
CA THR A 210 -4.61 7.83 -2.43
C THR A 210 -5.40 8.72 -3.39
N ILE A 211 -5.22 8.57 -4.70
CA ILE A 211 -6.00 9.32 -5.70
C ILE A 211 -7.49 9.01 -5.56
N ARG A 212 -7.84 7.72 -5.43
CA ARG A 212 -9.22 7.27 -5.23
C ARG A 212 -9.82 7.82 -3.94
N LEU A 213 -9.07 7.86 -2.85
CA LEU A 213 -9.52 8.46 -1.58
C LEU A 213 -9.85 9.94 -1.78
N GLN A 214 -9.00 10.70 -2.47
CA GLN A 214 -9.23 12.12 -2.72
C GLN A 214 -10.49 12.35 -3.58
N GLN A 215 -10.69 11.51 -4.62
CA GLN A 215 -11.90 11.56 -5.44
C GLN A 215 -13.15 11.24 -4.62
N LEU A 216 -13.10 10.24 -3.74
CA LEU A 216 -14.21 9.90 -2.84
C LEU A 216 -14.48 11.04 -1.86
N LYS A 217 -13.46 11.62 -1.24
CA LYS A 217 -13.62 12.79 -0.35
C LYS A 217 -14.30 13.94 -1.08
N HIS A 218 -13.91 14.24 -2.32
CA HIS A 218 -14.54 15.30 -3.11
C HIS A 218 -16.00 14.98 -3.48
N LYS A 219 -16.27 13.75 -3.93
CA LYS A 219 -17.63 13.30 -4.29
C LYS A 219 -18.59 13.28 -3.10
N TYR A 220 -18.10 12.87 -1.93
CA TYR A 220 -18.88 12.79 -0.70
C TYR A 220 -18.66 13.98 0.24
N SER A 221 -18.10 15.08 -0.27
CA SER A 221 -18.02 16.36 0.44
C SER A 221 -19.38 17.07 0.43
N SER A 222 -20.48 16.33 0.57
CA SER A 222 -21.79 16.93 0.74
C SER A 222 -21.80 17.73 2.03
N ASN A 223 -22.52 18.85 2.02
CA ASN A 223 -22.81 19.60 3.23
C ASN A 223 -23.42 18.63 4.24
N GLN A 224 -22.81 18.51 5.42
CA GLN A 224 -23.37 17.72 6.49
C GLN A 224 -24.70 18.38 6.87
N GLU A 225 -25.81 17.70 6.60
CA GLU A 225 -27.11 18.15 7.08
C GLU A 225 -27.18 17.92 8.58
N LEU A 226 -27.54 18.97 9.31
CA LEU A 226 -27.77 18.86 10.73
C LEU A 226 -28.97 17.92 10.95
N LEU A 227 -28.86 17.08 11.98
CA LEU A 227 -29.99 16.32 12.46
C LEU A 227 -31.12 17.28 12.86
N PRO A 228 -32.39 16.87 12.69
CA PRO A 228 -33.50 17.65 13.22
C PRO A 228 -33.31 17.85 14.72
N PRO A 229 -33.71 19.01 15.26
CA PRO A 229 -33.60 19.28 16.69
C PRO A 229 -34.36 18.19 17.48
N ALA A 230 -33.73 17.70 18.55
CA ALA A 230 -34.34 16.71 19.42
C ALA A 230 -35.60 17.32 20.08
N GLN A 231 -36.71 16.57 20.04
CA GLN A 231 -37.92 16.90 20.78
C GLN A 231 -37.85 16.17 22.12
N LEU A 232 -37.74 16.92 23.20
CA LEU A 232 -37.83 16.39 24.57
C LEU A 232 -39.28 16.51 25.01
N GLU A 233 -39.82 15.46 25.64
CA GLU A 233 -41.10 15.58 26.31
C GLU A 233 -40.95 16.55 27.50
N GLU A 234 -41.92 17.44 27.68
CA GLU A 234 -41.98 18.35 28.83
C GLU A 234 -42.31 17.54 30.08
N ASN A 235 -41.29 17.00 30.73
CA ASN A 235 -41.41 16.29 31.99
C ASN A 235 -40.34 16.79 32.97
N ASP A 236 -40.67 16.87 34.26
CA ASP A 236 -39.81 17.48 35.29
C ASP A 236 -38.59 16.61 35.67
N GLU A 237 -38.46 15.40 35.11
CA GLU A 237 -37.37 14.48 35.39
C GLU A 237 -36.14 14.71 34.49
N LYS A 238 -35.02 15.09 35.11
CA LYS A 238 -33.74 15.25 34.42
C LYS A 238 -33.14 13.87 34.08
N THR A 239 -33.01 13.58 32.79
CA THR A 239 -32.31 12.39 32.30
C THR A 239 -30.86 12.72 31.94
N ILE A 240 -29.89 11.95 32.45
CA ILE A 240 -28.47 12.05 32.08
C ILE A 240 -28.07 10.79 31.30
N THR A 241 -27.59 10.97 30.07
CA THR A 241 -27.11 9.88 29.21
C THR A 241 -25.62 10.01 28.96
N ILE A 242 -24.87 8.93 29.16
CA ILE A 242 -23.44 8.85 28.86
C ILE A 242 -23.23 7.84 27.74
N LEU A 243 -22.70 8.29 26.61
CA LEU A 243 -22.26 7.42 25.52
C LEU A 243 -20.75 7.20 25.60
N VAL A 244 -20.34 5.95 25.83
CA VAL A 244 -18.93 5.56 25.81
C VAL A 244 -18.63 4.89 24.48
N ILE A 245 -17.75 5.49 23.68
CA ILE A 245 -17.28 4.91 22.41
C ILE A 245 -15.92 4.26 22.66
N GLY A 246 -15.88 2.93 22.61
CA GLY A 246 -14.64 2.16 22.78
C GLY A 246 -13.72 2.21 21.55
N GLU A 247 -12.47 1.76 21.74
CA GLU A 247 -11.46 1.64 20.68
C GLU A 247 -10.91 0.21 20.65
N ALA A 248 -10.87 -0.41 19.46
CA ALA A 248 -10.31 -1.74 19.17
C ALA A 248 -10.80 -2.95 20.03
N ALA A 249 -11.73 -2.77 20.97
CA ALA A 249 -12.28 -3.83 21.80
C ALA A 249 -13.14 -4.81 20.99
N ARG A 250 -13.04 -6.11 21.28
CA ARG A 250 -13.74 -7.18 20.55
C ARG A 250 -14.52 -8.07 21.52
N ALA A 251 -15.72 -8.46 21.11
CA ALA A 251 -16.62 -9.32 21.90
C ALA A 251 -15.97 -10.67 22.27
N GLU A 252 -15.15 -11.25 21.38
CA GLU A 252 -14.43 -12.51 21.60
C GLU A 252 -13.51 -12.52 22.84
N ASN A 253 -13.11 -11.34 23.32
CA ASN A 253 -12.20 -11.18 24.46
C ASN A 253 -12.91 -10.63 25.71
N PHE A 254 -14.24 -10.66 25.74
CA PHE A 254 -15.04 -10.13 26.85
C PHE A 254 -15.73 -11.29 27.59
N SER A 255 -15.55 -11.38 28.91
CA SER A 255 -16.15 -12.45 29.73
C SER A 255 -17.68 -12.42 29.71
N LEU A 256 -18.27 -11.22 29.55
CA LEU A 256 -19.71 -11.04 29.39
C LEU A 256 -20.28 -11.75 28.16
N TYR A 257 -19.45 -12.04 27.15
CA TYR A 257 -19.82 -12.80 25.95
C TYR A 257 -19.25 -14.23 25.94
N GLY A 258 -18.79 -14.74 27.09
CA GLY A 258 -18.31 -16.13 27.23
C GLY A 258 -16.80 -16.32 27.10
N TYR A 259 -15.99 -15.26 27.13
CA TYR A 259 -14.53 -15.41 27.18
C TYR A 259 -14.06 -15.99 28.52
N ASN A 260 -13.16 -16.99 28.46
CA ASN A 260 -12.74 -17.77 29.64
C ASN A 260 -12.01 -16.97 30.74
N ARG A 261 -11.48 -15.77 30.44
CA ARG A 261 -10.80 -14.92 31.43
C ARG A 261 -11.73 -13.81 31.90
N PRO A 262 -11.77 -13.48 33.21
CA PRO A 262 -12.66 -12.46 33.75
C PRO A 262 -12.20 -11.04 33.40
N THR A 263 -12.42 -10.61 32.14
CA THR A 263 -11.98 -9.30 31.62
C THR A 263 -12.92 -8.15 31.99
N ASN A 264 -14.16 -8.44 32.40
CA ASN A 264 -15.19 -7.43 32.68
C ASN A 264 -15.76 -7.54 34.12
N SER A 265 -14.94 -7.98 35.08
CA SER A 265 -15.37 -8.34 36.44
C SER A 265 -16.05 -7.23 37.24
N LEU A 266 -15.77 -5.96 36.93
CA LEU A 266 -16.42 -4.82 37.59
C LEU A 266 -17.80 -4.54 37.00
N LEU A 267 -17.97 -4.71 35.68
CA LEU A 267 -19.24 -4.48 34.98
C LEU A 267 -20.27 -5.57 35.31
N GLU A 268 -19.82 -6.81 35.42
CA GLU A 268 -20.68 -7.95 35.78
C GLU A 268 -21.42 -7.75 37.11
N LYS A 269 -20.81 -7.02 38.05
CA LYS A 269 -21.40 -6.70 39.36
C LYS A 269 -22.47 -5.59 39.32
N GLN A 270 -22.61 -4.89 38.20
CA GLN A 270 -23.47 -3.71 38.07
C GLN A 270 -24.81 -4.00 37.37
N GLY A 271 -25.15 -5.28 37.12
CA GLY A 271 -26.41 -5.66 36.48
C GLY A 271 -26.54 -5.15 35.04
N VAL A 272 -25.43 -5.05 34.31
CA VAL A 272 -25.40 -4.54 32.94
C VAL A 272 -26.13 -5.46 31.97
N ILE A 273 -26.73 -4.87 30.93
CA ILE A 273 -27.28 -5.61 29.79
C ILE A 273 -26.19 -5.72 28.72
N ALA A 274 -25.72 -6.93 28.47
CA ALA A 274 -24.81 -7.22 27.37
C ALA A 274 -25.61 -7.36 26.06
N LEU A 275 -25.14 -6.69 24.99
CA LEU A 275 -25.77 -6.75 23.68
C LEU A 275 -25.06 -7.79 22.81
N ASP A 276 -25.69 -8.95 22.66
CA ASP A 276 -25.15 -10.03 21.84
C ASP A 276 -25.22 -9.72 20.33
N ASN A 277 -24.36 -10.37 19.55
CA ASN A 277 -24.32 -10.29 18.08
C ASN A 277 -24.16 -8.88 17.50
N THR A 278 -23.48 -7.99 18.21
CA THR A 278 -23.14 -6.65 17.71
C THR A 278 -22.00 -6.73 16.70
N VAL A 279 -22.18 -6.08 15.55
CA VAL A 279 -21.18 -6.03 14.47
C VAL A 279 -20.91 -4.59 14.12
N SER A 280 -19.63 -4.20 14.12
CA SER A 280 -19.20 -2.89 13.67
C SER A 280 -19.42 -2.73 12.17
N CYS A 281 -19.91 -1.57 11.74
CA CYS A 281 -20.03 -1.20 10.34
C CYS A 281 -18.70 -1.15 9.57
N ALA A 282 -17.59 -0.92 10.27
CA ALA A 282 -16.25 -0.84 9.71
C ALA A 282 -15.21 -1.35 10.71
N THR A 283 -14.01 -1.68 10.22
CA THR A 283 -12.89 -2.19 11.02
C THR A 283 -11.85 -1.12 11.35
N TYR A 284 -12.18 0.16 11.15
CA TYR A 284 -11.30 1.30 11.42
C TYR A 284 -12.10 2.50 11.96
N THR A 285 -11.45 3.31 12.80
CA THR A 285 -12.08 4.30 13.68
C THR A 285 -12.87 5.36 12.92
N THR A 286 -12.31 5.93 11.84
CA THR A 286 -12.92 7.08 11.14
C THR A 286 -14.28 6.75 10.52
N LEU A 287 -14.44 5.60 9.86
CA LEU A 287 -15.74 5.19 9.30
C LEU A 287 -16.68 4.68 10.38
N SER A 288 -16.16 3.99 11.39
CA SER A 288 -16.96 3.50 12.51
C SER A 288 -17.65 4.64 13.24
N LEU A 289 -16.91 5.70 13.58
CA LEU A 289 -17.45 6.90 14.21
C LEU A 289 -18.50 7.59 13.34
N ARG A 290 -18.25 7.73 12.03
CA ARG A 290 -19.22 8.32 11.11
C ARG A 290 -20.52 7.53 11.09
N CYS A 291 -20.46 6.21 11.03
CA CYS A 291 -21.66 5.39 11.02
C CYS A 291 -22.40 5.37 12.35
N ILE A 292 -21.70 5.47 13.49
CA ILE A 292 -22.34 5.54 14.82
C ILE A 292 -23.06 6.89 14.99
N LEU A 293 -22.48 7.98 14.48
CA LEU A 293 -22.92 9.34 14.75
C LEU A 293 -23.69 10.01 13.59
N SER A 294 -23.96 9.28 12.51
CA SER A 294 -24.66 9.79 11.33
C SER A 294 -26.01 9.12 11.14
N HIS A 295 -26.99 9.88 10.67
CA HIS A 295 -28.32 9.41 10.32
C HIS A 295 -28.44 9.37 8.79
N LYS A 296 -28.04 8.23 8.21
CA LYS A 296 -27.88 7.89 6.78
C LYS A 296 -26.49 8.17 6.20
#